data_AF-A0A6I5C887-F1
#
_entry.id   AF-A0A6I5C887-F1
#
_cell.length_a   1.000
_cell.length_b   1.000
_cell.length_c   1.000
_cell.angle_alpha   90.00
_cell.angle_beta   90.00
_cell.angle_gamma   90.00
#
_symmetry.space_group_name_H-M   'P 1'
#
loop_
_entity.id
_entity.type
_entity.pdbx_description
1 polymer ?
#
loop_
_entity_poly.entity_id
_entity_poly.type
_entity_poly.pdbx_seq_one_letter_code
_entity_poly.pdbx_strand_id
1 'polypeptide(L)' 'GPTPGESGTALAVGHRDTTTGAAVFAALGQVEPGRSIEVRRADGRTAVYTVDKVRVFDKDRFPDKEVYGRSRRPE' A
#
# COMPACT_ATOMS: atom_id res chain seq x y z
N GLY A 1 5.30 -0.60 11.96
CA GLY A 1 5.56 -1.82 11.18
C GLY A 1 6.98 -1.81 10.68
N PRO A 2 7.38 -2.80 9.86
CA PRO A 2 8.63 -2.77 9.11
C PRO A 2 8.78 -1.46 8.31
N THR A 3 10.01 -0.95 8.18
CA THR A 3 10.27 0.18 7.29
C THR A 3 10.15 -0.29 5.84
N PRO A 4 9.58 0.48 4.91
CA PRO A 4 9.50 0.09 3.50
C PRO A 4 10.85 -0.39 2.94
N GLY A 5 10.90 -1.60 2.39
CA GLY A 5 12.10 -2.29 1.92
C GLY A 5 12.74 -3.26 2.93
N GLU A 6 12.31 -3.28 4.18
CA GLU A 6 12.70 -4.30 5.18
C GLU A 6 11.80 -5.53 5.09
N SER A 7 12.28 -6.67 5.59
CA SER A 7 11.45 -7.89 5.67
C SER A 7 10.19 -7.66 6.50
N GLY A 8 9.04 -8.00 5.90
CA GLY A 8 7.73 -7.85 6.50
C GLY A 8 6.83 -6.92 5.68
N THR A 9 5.63 -6.71 6.19
CA THR A 9 4.55 -5.98 5.51
C THR A 9 4.51 -4.54 6.00
N ALA A 10 4.87 -3.60 5.14
CA ALA A 10 4.69 -2.17 5.35
C ALA A 10 3.26 -1.76 4.95
N LEU A 11 2.63 -0.89 5.76
CA LEU A 11 1.25 -0.46 5.53
C LEU A 11 1.20 1.06 5.45
N ALA A 12 0.60 1.57 4.38
CA ALA A 12 0.25 2.98 4.22
C ALA A 12 -1.27 3.11 4.13
N VAL A 13 -1.83 4.03 4.93
CA VAL A 13 -3.28 4.26 4.99
C VAL A 13 -3.54 5.72 4.68
N GLY A 14 -4.57 5.96 3.89
CA GLY A 14 -4.97 7.30 3.48
C GLY A 14 -6.40 7.28 2.96
N HIS A 15 -7.06 8.43 3.02
CA HIS A 15 -8.40 8.56 2.47
C HIS A 15 -8.38 8.58 0.94
N ARG A 16 -9.42 8.00 0.33
CA ARG A 16 -9.73 8.17 -1.08
C ARG A 16 -10.39 9.53 -1.33
N ASP A 17 -11.24 9.94 -0.42
CA ASP A 17 -12.09 11.13 -0.47
C ASP A 17 -12.28 11.75 0.90
N THR A 18 -12.68 13.02 0.90
CA THR A 18 -13.14 13.78 2.07
C THR A 18 -14.58 14.21 1.83
N THR A 19 -15.19 14.89 2.80
CA THR A 19 -16.52 15.50 2.64
C THR A 19 -16.57 16.57 1.54
N THR A 20 -15.43 17.07 1.07
CA THR A 20 -15.34 18.17 0.09
C THR A 20 -14.66 17.80 -1.22
N GLY A 21 -14.13 16.58 -1.36
CA GLY A 21 -13.55 16.14 -2.64
C GLY A 21 -12.52 15.01 -2.53
N ALA A 22 -11.73 14.84 -3.58
CA ALA A 22 -10.68 13.84 -3.67
C ALA A 22 -9.59 14.04 -2.58
N ALA A 23 -9.07 12.93 -2.05
CA ALA A 23 -7.97 12.93 -1.08
C ALA A 23 -6.71 12.25 -1.64
N VAL A 24 -5.71 12.01 -0.77
CA VAL A 24 -4.38 11.52 -1.14
C VAL A 24 -4.39 10.24 -1.98
N PHE A 25 -5.37 9.34 -1.78
CA PHE A 25 -5.51 8.08 -2.52
C PHE A 25 -6.70 8.05 -3.47
N ALA A 26 -7.21 9.21 -3.90
CA ALA A 26 -8.34 9.29 -4.84
C ALA A 26 -8.15 8.45 -6.11
N ALA A 27 -6.92 8.44 -6.65
CA ALA A 27 -6.55 7.73 -7.86
C ALA A 27 -6.01 6.31 -7.62
N LEU A 28 -5.99 5.80 -6.38
CA LEU A 28 -5.37 4.51 -6.07
C LEU A 28 -6.03 3.34 -6.83
N GLY A 29 -7.34 3.42 -7.05
CA GLY A 29 -8.08 2.42 -7.84
C GLY A 29 -7.80 2.44 -9.35
N GLN A 30 -7.00 3.40 -9.84
CA GLN A 30 -6.56 3.48 -11.23
C GLN A 30 -5.15 2.91 -11.44
N VAL A 31 -4.49 2.45 -10.36
CA VAL A 31 -3.18 1.82 -10.44
C VAL A 31 -3.34 0.42 -11.01
N GLU A 32 -2.48 0.06 -11.96
CA GLU A 32 -2.50 -1.26 -12.60
C GLU A 32 -1.38 -2.16 -12.04
N PRO A 33 -1.59 -3.49 -12.00
CA PRO A 33 -0.52 -4.45 -11.76
C PRO A 33 0.68 -4.22 -12.69
N GLY A 34 1.89 -4.42 -12.16
CA GLY A 34 3.14 -4.14 -12.88
C GLY A 34 3.63 -2.70 -12.75
N ARG A 35 2.82 -1.77 -12.21
CA ARG A 35 3.28 -0.39 -11.98
C ARG A 35 4.25 -0.33 -10.79
N SER A 36 5.27 0.52 -10.91
CA SER A 36 6.20 0.78 -9.80
C SER A 36 5.66 1.81 -8.80
N ILE A 37 5.90 1.55 -7.52
CA ILE A 37 5.66 2.47 -6.40
C ILE A 37 7.00 2.74 -5.71
N GLU A 38 7.35 4.01 -5.57
CA GLU A 38 8.59 4.45 -4.94
C GLU A 38 8.29 5.08 -3.57
N VAL A 39 8.98 4.60 -2.54
CA VAL A 39 8.86 5.12 -1.18
C VAL A 39 10.19 5.68 -0.73
N ARG A 40 10.27 7.00 -0.62
CA ARG A 40 11.46 7.69 -0.09
C ARG A 40 11.55 7.47 1.41
N ARG A 41 12.71 7.02 1.86
CA ARG A 41 13.03 6.80 3.28
C ARG A 41 13.83 7.97 3.84
N ALA A 42 13.75 8.18 5.15
CA ALA A 42 14.51 9.21 5.86
C ALA A 42 16.03 8.98 5.81
N ASP A 43 16.47 7.74 5.59
CA ASP A 43 17.88 7.37 5.40
C ASP A 43 18.45 7.74 4.01
N GLY A 44 17.66 8.43 3.18
CA GLY A 44 18.03 8.87 1.85
C GLY A 44 17.86 7.81 0.75
N ARG A 45 17.48 6.57 1.09
CA ARG A 45 17.20 5.50 0.12
C ARG A 45 15.75 5.56 -0.39
N THR A 46 15.51 4.88 -1.50
CA THR A 46 14.15 4.66 -2.04
C THR A 46 13.88 3.17 -2.08
N ALA A 47 12.80 2.73 -1.44
CA ALA A 47 12.28 1.38 -1.63
C ALA A 47 11.38 1.38 -2.87
N VAL A 48 11.61 0.46 -3.80
CA VAL A 48 10.84 0.34 -5.03
C VAL A 48 10.04 -0.95 -4.97
N TYR A 49 8.73 -0.85 -5.14
CA TYR A 49 7.79 -1.95 -5.18
C TYR A 49 7.17 -2.06 -6.56
N THR A 50 6.74 -3.25 -6.94
CA THR A 50 5.88 -3.47 -8.10
C THR A 50 4.51 -3.89 -7.62
N VAL A 51 3.46 -3.27 -8.14
CA VAL A 51 2.08 -3.60 -7.80
C VAL A 51 1.78 -5.02 -8.29
N ASP A 52 1.53 -5.93 -7.37
CA ASP A 52 1.07 -7.29 -7.71
C ASP A 52 -0.43 -7.29 -8.02
N LYS A 53 -1.25 -6.69 -7.14
CA LYS A 53 -2.71 -6.70 -7.23
C LYS A 53 -3.31 -5.42 -6.68
N VAL A 54 -4.44 -5.01 -7.27
CA VAL A 54 -5.33 -3.98 -6.73
C VAL A 54 -6.69 -4.62 -6.47
N ARG A 55 -7.20 -4.49 -5.24
CA ARG A 55 -8.46 -5.11 -4.81
C ARG A 55 -9.28 -4.13 -3.98
N VAL A 56 -10.60 -4.24 -4.12
CA VAL A 56 -11.58 -3.54 -3.30
C VAL A 56 -12.38 -4.60 -2.55
N PHE A 57 -12.56 -4.39 -1.26
CA PHE A 57 -13.31 -5.29 -0.39
C PHE A 57 -14.43 -4.51 0.29
N ASP A 58 -15.56 -5.18 0.48
CA ASP A 58 -16.54 -4.73 1.45
C ASP A 58 -15.92 -4.83 2.85
N LYS A 59 -16.31 -3.90 3.73
CA LYS A 59 -15.72 -3.77 5.07
C LYS A 59 -15.87 -5.04 5.91
N ASP A 60 -16.97 -5.76 5.77
CA ASP A 60 -17.28 -7.02 6.46
C ASP A 60 -16.55 -8.23 5.88
N ARG A 61 -15.99 -8.11 4.68
CA ARG A 61 -15.23 -9.16 3.97
C ARG A 61 -13.76 -8.81 3.79
N PHE A 62 -13.26 -7.84 4.55
CA PHE A 62 -11.88 -7.40 4.47
C PHE A 62 -10.92 -8.53 4.91
N PRO A 63 -9.94 -8.94 4.08
CA PRO A 63 -9.08 -10.09 4.38
C PRO A 63 -7.91 -9.70 5.29
N ASP A 64 -8.19 -9.47 6.58
CA ASP A 64 -7.19 -8.99 7.56
C ASP A 64 -5.90 -9.84 7.58
N LYS A 65 -6.02 -11.16 7.51
CA LYS A 65 -4.86 -12.07 7.55
C LYS A 65 -3.94 -11.91 6.33
N GLU A 66 -4.51 -11.59 5.18
CA GLU A 66 -3.74 -11.39 3.96
C GLU A 66 -3.09 -10.01 3.96
N VAL A 67 -3.83 -8.96 4.37
CA VAL A 67 -3.34 -7.58 4.34
C VAL A 67 -2.38 -7.27 5.49
N TYR A 68 -2.66 -7.76 6.70
CA TYR A 68 -1.86 -7.46 7.90
C TYR A 68 -0.92 -8.61 8.30
N GLY A 69 -0.97 -9.73 7.57
CA GLY A 69 -0.14 -10.90 7.83
C GLY A 69 1.35 -10.60 7.76
N ARG A 70 2.16 -11.37 8.50
CA ARG A 70 3.62 -11.23 8.46
C ARG A 70 4.17 -11.80 7.15
N SER A 71 4.96 -11.01 6.44
CA SER A 71 5.79 -11.50 5.34
C SER A 71 7.24 -11.76 5.78
N ARG A 72 7.95 -12.67 5.09
CA ARG A 72 9.41 -12.88 5.26
C ARG A 72 10.24 -12.02 4.30
N ARG A 73 9.60 -11.48 3.27
CA ARG A 73 10.18 -10.57 2.29
C ARG A 73 9.55 -9.17 2.47
N PRO A 74 10.14 -8.12 1.89
CA PRO A 74 9.49 -6.81 1.86
C PRO A 74 8.19 -6.88 1.07
N GLU A 75 7.09 -6.49 1.71
CA GLU A 75 5.77 -6.29 1.09
C GLU A 75 5.16 -4.95 1.53
#